data_AF-A0A1X9SLT2-F1
#
_entry.id   AF-A0A1X9SLT2-F1
#
_cell.length_a   1.000
_cell.length_b   1.000
_cell.length_c   1.000
_cell.angle_alpha   90.00
_cell.angle_beta   90.00
_cell.angle_gamma   90.00
#
_symmetry.space_group_name_H-M   'P 1'
#
loop_
_entity.id
_entity.type
_entity.pdbx_description
1 polymer ?
#
loop_
_entity_poly.entity_id
_entity_poly.type
_entity_poly.pdbx_seq_one_letter_code
_entity_poly.pdbx_strand_id
1 'polypeptide(L)'
;MNFNRRSFIGRTLALGLGASTLSASQVLNPRIKSDENDIYPFYGKHQQGIATNIQKHIYFMVLDLHTNSIEEIKEMFKIWTIYSAKLTAGENVSKYSSNKFIPTLDTGEADSLGSYGLTLTFGVSASFFDKLGLDKLKPKELKDLPHFPRDQIRAEFSGGDICIQACSDDPQVAFHAVRNLVRVARLQVTMKWSQMGFNSFMNSDTPRNLFGFKDGTINPKGDELDKVVWIKGGAFDGGTYMAVRKIQMHLETWDRTHLKGQNDTFGRFRDSGAPYGGKAEFDEADIGSNTPLPADSHVFLSKSADTKILRRSYSYASGVEPKTNQFDAGLLFISFQKTPEQFIKIQNALGNVDRMNEYITHIGSGLFICFGGVSGDGDYLGRSILG
;
A
#
# COMPACT_ATOMS: atom_id res chain seq x y z
N MET A 1 27.71 56.57 6.83
CA MET A 1 28.94 56.69 7.64
C MET A 1 29.14 55.39 8.40
N ASN A 2 30.35 54.84 8.28
CA ASN A 2 30.77 53.48 8.60
C ASN A 2 30.55 53.07 10.06
N PHE A 3 30.20 51.81 10.30
CA PHE A 3 30.72 51.10 11.47
C PHE A 3 31.17 49.68 11.13
N ASN A 4 32.45 49.45 11.40
CA ASN A 4 33.19 48.24 11.13
C ASN A 4 33.54 47.57 12.48
N ARG A 5 33.28 46.26 12.53
CA ARG A 5 33.99 45.16 13.20
C ARG A 5 34.71 45.34 14.56
N ARG A 6 34.30 44.43 15.46
CA ARG A 6 35.11 43.45 16.23
C ARG A 6 35.84 43.92 17.51
N SER A 7 35.35 43.32 18.60
CA SER A 7 36.07 42.66 19.69
C SER A 7 37.07 43.47 20.51
N PHE A 8 36.81 43.57 21.82
CA PHE A 8 37.73 43.01 22.82
C PHE A 8 37.08 42.94 24.23
N ILE A 9 37.04 41.72 24.79
CA ILE A 9 37.36 41.28 26.16
C ILE A 9 37.09 42.33 27.28
N GLY A 10 36.21 42.13 28.26
CA GLY A 10 36.08 40.95 29.13
C GLY A 10 36.58 41.33 30.54
N ARG A 11 35.65 41.39 31.52
CA ARG A 11 35.83 41.22 32.99
C ARG A 11 34.50 41.54 33.68
N THR A 12 33.73 40.55 34.13
CA THR A 12 33.80 39.87 35.45
C THR A 12 33.19 40.72 36.58
N LEU A 13 31.95 40.35 36.93
CA LEU A 13 31.26 40.37 38.24
C LEU A 13 31.23 41.68 39.06
N ALA A 14 30.02 42.19 39.31
CA ALA A 14 29.34 42.01 40.61
C ALA A 14 27.96 42.70 40.64
N LEU A 15 26.97 41.94 41.14
CA LEU A 15 25.73 42.38 41.78
C LEU A 15 24.69 43.11 40.90
N GLY A 16 23.79 42.33 40.29
CA GLY A 16 22.60 42.85 39.61
C GLY A 16 21.33 42.09 40.02
N LEU A 17 20.54 42.68 40.91
CA LEU A 17 19.13 42.35 41.13
C LEU A 17 18.35 42.88 39.92
N GLY A 18 18.15 42.03 38.92
CA GLY A 18 17.41 42.36 37.71
C GLY A 18 16.55 41.18 37.28
N ALA A 19 15.25 41.30 37.47
CA ALA A 19 14.26 40.42 36.87
C ALA A 19 14.45 40.44 35.34
N SER A 20 15.13 39.42 34.84
CA SER A 20 15.22 39.08 33.43
C SER A 20 15.06 37.58 33.36
N THR A 21 13.80 37.13 33.28
CA THR A 21 13.45 35.79 32.84
C THR A 21 13.93 35.67 31.39
N LEU A 22 15.20 35.33 31.23
CA LEU A 22 15.75 34.84 29.97
C LEU A 22 14.90 33.64 29.59
N SER A 23 14.07 33.84 28.56
CA SER A 23 13.40 32.77 27.83
C SER A 23 14.42 31.70 27.55
N ALA A 24 14.33 30.58 28.27
CA ALA A 24 14.99 29.35 27.86
C ALA A 24 14.43 29.08 26.46
N SER A 25 15.25 29.32 25.44
CA SER A 25 14.98 28.86 24.09
C SER A 25 14.59 27.40 24.24
N GLN A 26 13.32 27.08 24.03
CA GLN A 26 12.82 25.71 23.98
C GLN A 26 13.40 25.12 22.70
N VAL A 27 14.68 24.78 22.75
CA VAL A 27 15.35 23.99 21.72
C VAL A 27 14.60 22.67 21.69
N LEU A 28 14.06 22.33 20.52
CA LEU A 28 13.43 21.04 20.28
C LEU A 28 14.47 19.95 20.59
N ASN A 29 14.39 19.38 21.79
CA ASN A 29 15.26 18.27 22.17
C ASN A 29 14.94 17.08 21.26
N PRO A 30 15.95 16.35 20.77
CA PRO A 30 15.73 15.14 19.99
C PRO A 30 14.90 14.13 20.80
N ARG A 31 13.89 13.54 20.15
CA ARG A 31 13.01 12.55 20.77
C ARG A 31 13.82 11.32 21.16
N ILE A 32 13.53 10.77 22.34
CA ILE A 32 14.11 9.51 22.83
C ILE A 32 13.61 8.36 21.94
N LYS A 33 14.50 7.42 21.62
CA LYS A 33 14.25 6.26 20.76
C LYS A 33 13.05 5.45 21.27
N SER A 34 12.07 5.18 20.40
CA SER A 34 10.99 4.22 20.64
C SER A 34 11.39 2.86 20.05
N ASP A 35 11.25 1.79 20.83
CA ASP A 35 11.46 0.42 20.34
C ASP A 35 10.18 -0.07 19.63
N GLU A 36 10.18 -0.04 18.30
CA GLU A 36 9.17 -0.68 17.45
C GLU A 36 9.87 -1.63 16.46
N ASN A 37 10.32 -2.78 16.98
CA ASN A 37 11.01 -3.83 16.20
C ASN A 37 10.07 -4.98 15.82
N ASP A 38 8.96 -4.69 15.14
CA ASP A 38 8.19 -5.74 14.49
C ASP A 38 8.93 -6.17 13.22
N ILE A 39 9.40 -7.42 13.18
CA ILE A 39 10.07 -8.01 12.02
C ILE A 39 9.21 -9.15 11.50
N TYR A 40 8.81 -9.06 10.23
CA TYR A 40 8.17 -10.16 9.53
C TYR A 40 9.24 -10.97 8.79
N PRO A 41 9.16 -12.32 8.74
CA PRO A 41 10.11 -13.13 7.98
C PRO A 41 9.97 -12.92 6.46
N PHE A 42 11.04 -12.54 5.77
CA PHE A 42 11.04 -12.34 4.32
C PHE A 42 10.89 -13.67 3.56
N TYR A 43 11.61 -14.69 4.01
CA TYR A 43 11.59 -16.03 3.44
C TYR A 43 10.37 -16.81 3.93
N GLY A 44 9.74 -17.56 3.03
CA GLY A 44 8.54 -18.33 3.32
C GLY A 44 7.85 -18.84 2.07
N LYS A 45 6.75 -19.57 2.25
CA LYS A 45 5.93 -20.09 1.14
C LYS A 45 5.19 -19.00 0.36
N HIS A 46 4.76 -17.96 1.07
CA HIS A 46 4.02 -16.83 0.52
C HIS A 46 4.83 -15.56 0.75
N GLN A 47 4.73 -14.60 -0.16
CA GLN A 47 5.30 -13.27 0.09
C GLN A 47 4.60 -12.59 1.28
N GLN A 48 5.36 -11.76 1.98
CA GLN A 48 4.85 -10.88 3.02
C GLN A 48 3.90 -9.82 2.45
N GLY A 49 3.22 -9.07 3.32
CA GLY A 49 2.36 -7.95 2.91
C GLY A 49 1.04 -8.39 2.26
N ILE A 50 0.75 -9.68 2.24
CA ILE A 50 -0.51 -10.25 1.75
C ILE A 50 -1.37 -10.65 2.96
N ALA A 51 -1.00 -11.74 3.64
CA ALA A 51 -1.67 -12.21 4.86
C ALA A 51 -1.09 -11.61 6.15
N THR A 52 -0.01 -10.84 6.05
CA THR A 52 0.55 -10.08 7.17
C THR A 52 -0.48 -9.09 7.70
N ASN A 53 -0.49 -8.89 9.02
CA ASN A 53 -1.29 -7.83 9.65
C ASN A 53 -1.04 -6.49 8.94
N ILE A 54 -2.09 -5.67 8.85
CA ILE A 54 -2.02 -4.40 8.14
C ILE A 54 -1.14 -3.42 8.91
N GLN A 55 -0.13 -2.83 8.26
CA GLN A 55 0.65 -1.73 8.82
C GLN A 55 -0.02 -0.39 8.54
N LYS A 56 0.41 0.67 9.23
CA LYS A 56 -0.14 2.02 9.10
C LYS A 56 0.15 2.69 7.77
N HIS A 57 1.24 2.36 7.07
CA HIS A 57 1.62 3.04 5.84
C HIS A 57 1.89 2.09 4.68
N ILE A 58 1.69 2.61 3.47
CA ILE A 58 2.07 1.97 2.21
C ILE A 58 2.81 2.98 1.33
N TYR A 59 3.86 2.52 0.66
CA TYR A 59 4.41 3.13 -0.54
C TYR A 59 4.27 2.13 -1.69
N PHE A 60 3.28 2.36 -2.55
CA PHE A 60 3.02 1.51 -3.72
C PHE A 60 3.71 2.11 -4.94
N MET A 61 4.43 1.29 -5.69
CA MET A 61 5.17 1.70 -6.88
C MET A 61 4.88 0.76 -8.03
N VAL A 62 4.66 1.34 -9.21
CA VAL A 62 4.51 0.61 -10.46
C VAL A 62 5.61 1.03 -11.42
N LEU A 63 6.20 0.04 -12.07
CA LEU A 63 7.38 0.19 -12.91
C LEU A 63 7.11 -0.35 -14.31
N ASP A 64 7.65 0.33 -15.32
CA ASP A 64 7.74 -0.19 -16.69
C ASP A 64 9.16 -0.74 -16.94
N LEU A 65 9.25 -1.92 -17.54
CA LEU A 65 10.48 -2.45 -18.15
C LEU A 65 10.84 -1.62 -19.38
N HIS A 66 12.13 -1.30 -19.52
CA HIS A 66 12.71 -0.78 -20.75
C HIS A 66 13.80 -1.68 -21.34
N THR A 67 14.02 -2.86 -20.75
CA THR A 67 14.83 -3.95 -21.30
C THR A 67 13.94 -5.17 -21.56
N ASN A 68 14.28 -5.94 -22.59
CA ASN A 68 13.64 -7.21 -22.92
C ASN A 68 14.54 -8.42 -22.56
N SER A 69 15.68 -8.18 -21.90
CA SER A 69 16.65 -9.21 -21.53
C SER A 69 16.20 -9.97 -20.28
N ILE A 70 15.91 -11.26 -20.43
CA ILE A 70 15.53 -12.13 -19.30
C ILE A 70 16.67 -12.21 -18.29
N GLU A 71 17.92 -12.28 -18.76
CA GLU A 71 19.11 -12.36 -17.92
C GLU A 71 19.28 -11.12 -17.06
N GLU A 72 19.06 -9.92 -17.61
CA GLU A 72 19.13 -8.67 -16.84
C GLU A 72 18.04 -8.59 -15.78
N ILE A 73 16.80 -8.97 -16.11
CA ILE A 73 15.68 -8.98 -15.17
C ILE A 73 15.87 -10.03 -14.08
N LYS A 74 16.44 -11.20 -14.43
CA LYS A 74 16.82 -12.23 -13.48
C LYS A 74 17.86 -11.74 -12.47
N GLU A 75 18.93 -11.10 -12.93
CA GLU A 75 19.94 -10.53 -12.03
C GLU A 75 19.37 -9.39 -11.18
N MET A 76 18.49 -8.57 -11.75
CA MET A 76 17.75 -7.54 -11.00
C MET A 76 16.94 -8.15 -9.84
N PHE A 77 16.15 -9.19 -10.09
CA PHE A 77 15.35 -9.81 -9.03
C PHE A 77 16.18 -10.56 -7.97
N LYS A 78 17.34 -11.12 -8.33
CA LYS A 78 18.29 -11.64 -7.34
C LYS A 78 18.80 -10.55 -6.41
N ILE A 79 19.20 -9.40 -6.96
CA ILE A 79 19.64 -8.24 -6.18
C ILE A 79 18.49 -7.74 -5.29
N TRP A 80 17.28 -7.60 -5.85
CA TRP A 80 16.11 -7.20 -5.08
C TRP A 80 15.77 -8.18 -3.96
N THR A 81 15.96 -9.48 -4.16
CA THR A 81 15.75 -10.49 -3.12
C THR A 81 16.72 -10.25 -1.95
N ILE A 82 18.01 -10.06 -2.24
CA ILE A 82 19.04 -9.76 -1.23
C ILE A 82 18.73 -8.45 -0.50
N TYR A 83 18.36 -7.40 -1.23
CA TYR A 83 18.03 -6.10 -0.65
C TYR A 83 16.79 -6.20 0.22
N SER A 84 15.74 -6.87 -0.25
CA SER A 84 14.47 -7.02 0.48
C SER A 84 14.66 -7.79 1.79
N ALA A 85 15.46 -8.86 1.79
CA ALA A 85 15.76 -9.62 3.00
C ALA A 85 16.45 -8.77 4.07
N LYS A 86 17.36 -7.87 3.68
CA LYS A 86 18.04 -6.94 4.61
C LYS A 86 17.12 -5.83 5.08
N LEU A 87 16.44 -5.16 4.16
CA LEU A 87 15.55 -4.03 4.45
C LEU A 87 14.44 -4.45 5.42
N THR A 88 13.80 -5.59 5.18
CA THR A 88 12.74 -6.11 6.06
C THR A 88 13.24 -6.55 7.43
N ALA A 89 14.55 -6.83 7.56
CA ALA A 89 15.22 -7.04 8.85
C ALA A 89 15.66 -5.74 9.54
N GLY A 90 15.38 -4.57 8.96
CA GLY A 90 15.83 -3.27 9.49
C GLY A 90 17.31 -2.98 9.23
N GLU A 91 17.93 -3.68 8.27
CA GLU A 91 19.32 -3.49 7.89
C GLU A 91 19.46 -2.67 6.59
N ASN A 92 20.54 -1.90 6.50
CA ASN A 92 20.94 -1.26 5.24
C ASN A 92 21.29 -2.32 4.18
N VAL A 93 21.01 -2.02 2.91
CA VAL A 93 21.25 -2.95 1.79
C VAL A 93 22.73 -3.34 1.65
N SER A 94 23.63 -2.47 2.12
CA SER A 94 25.06 -2.72 2.28
C SER A 94 25.63 -1.87 3.42
N LYS A 95 26.70 -2.36 4.04
CA LYS A 95 27.52 -1.53 4.94
C LYS A 95 28.13 -0.36 4.16
N TYR A 96 28.28 0.77 4.84
CA TYR A 96 28.97 1.93 4.27
C TYR A 96 30.46 1.63 4.05
N SER A 97 30.97 2.07 2.90
CA SER A 97 32.38 1.96 2.57
C SER A 97 33.21 2.87 3.48
N SER A 98 34.41 2.41 3.84
CA SER A 98 35.41 3.26 4.49
C SER A 98 35.99 4.32 3.53
N ASN A 99 35.90 4.09 2.22
CA ASN A 99 36.30 5.05 1.21
C ASN A 99 35.22 6.13 1.06
N LYS A 100 35.52 7.35 1.52
CA LYS A 100 34.60 8.50 1.51
C LYS A 100 34.38 9.12 0.12
N PHE A 101 35.09 8.65 -0.90
CA PHE A 101 35.04 9.22 -2.26
C PHE A 101 34.19 8.40 -3.23
N ILE A 102 33.47 7.37 -2.77
CA ILE A 102 32.53 6.60 -3.58
C ILE A 102 31.10 6.79 -3.05
N PRO A 103 30.08 6.81 -3.94
CA PRO A 103 28.69 6.81 -3.51
C PRO A 103 28.36 5.60 -2.64
N THR A 104 27.49 5.79 -1.64
CA THR A 104 27.00 4.72 -0.79
C THR A 104 25.98 3.85 -1.53
N LEU A 105 26.05 2.53 -1.27
CA LEU A 105 25.10 1.56 -1.82
C LEU A 105 23.75 1.55 -1.11
N ASP A 106 23.64 2.11 0.09
CA ASP A 106 22.37 2.47 0.74
C ASP A 106 22.20 3.99 0.68
N THR A 107 20.97 4.50 0.60
CA THR A 107 20.66 5.93 0.55
C THR A 107 20.59 6.59 1.93
N GLY A 108 20.49 5.80 3.01
CA GLY A 108 20.69 6.24 4.40
C GLY A 108 19.55 7.01 5.05
N GLU A 109 18.45 7.29 4.35
CA GLU A 109 17.32 8.01 4.98
C GLU A 109 16.65 7.20 6.09
N ALA A 110 16.77 5.88 6.13
CA ALA A 110 16.28 5.06 7.24
C ALA A 110 17.35 4.76 8.30
N ASP A 111 18.53 5.40 8.24
CA ASP A 111 19.57 5.22 9.25
C ASP A 111 19.01 5.54 10.65
N SER A 112 19.29 4.64 11.61
CA SER A 112 18.79 4.71 13.00
C SER A 112 17.32 4.37 13.20
N LEU A 113 16.58 4.02 12.15
CA LEU A 113 15.24 3.44 12.24
C LEU A 113 15.33 1.90 12.31
N GLY A 114 14.34 1.26 12.93
CA GLY A 114 14.17 -0.20 12.86
C GLY A 114 13.43 -0.62 11.59
N SER A 115 12.99 -1.87 11.53
CA SER A 115 12.15 -2.36 10.42
C SER A 115 10.75 -1.74 10.41
N TYR A 116 10.20 -1.34 11.56
CA TYR A 116 8.82 -0.85 11.69
C TYR A 116 7.81 -1.75 10.96
N GLY A 117 7.93 -3.07 11.11
CA GLY A 117 7.04 -4.02 10.44
C GLY A 117 7.16 -4.03 8.91
N LEU A 118 8.28 -3.59 8.31
CA LEU A 118 8.42 -3.51 6.86
C LEU A 118 8.15 -4.86 6.18
N THR A 119 7.28 -4.83 5.18
CA THR A 119 7.04 -5.94 4.25
C THR A 119 7.16 -5.46 2.83
N LEU A 120 7.69 -6.32 1.95
CA LEU A 120 7.80 -6.06 0.52
C LEU A 120 7.09 -7.17 -0.26
N THR A 121 6.18 -6.79 -1.16
CA THR A 121 5.45 -7.70 -2.05
C THR A 121 5.66 -7.29 -3.50
N PHE A 122 5.97 -8.26 -4.35
CA PHE A 122 6.27 -8.08 -5.76
C PHE A 122 5.29 -8.84 -6.64
N GLY A 123 4.81 -8.19 -7.70
CA GLY A 123 3.98 -8.83 -8.70
C GLY A 123 4.27 -8.29 -10.10
N VAL A 124 3.86 -9.06 -11.11
CA VAL A 124 4.04 -8.75 -12.53
C VAL A 124 2.71 -8.76 -13.26
N SER A 125 2.56 -7.91 -14.27
CA SER A 125 1.34 -7.82 -15.07
C SER A 125 1.44 -8.66 -16.35
N ALA A 126 0.38 -8.67 -17.16
CA ALA A 126 0.40 -9.31 -18.48
C ALA A 126 1.52 -8.76 -19.40
N SER A 127 1.75 -7.45 -19.39
CA SER A 127 2.73 -6.79 -20.26
C SER A 127 4.18 -7.16 -19.93
N PHE A 128 4.48 -7.55 -18.69
CA PHE A 128 5.79 -8.09 -18.30
C PHE A 128 6.14 -9.34 -19.12
N PHE A 129 5.19 -10.26 -19.29
CA PHE A 129 5.42 -11.48 -20.06
C PHE A 129 5.54 -11.17 -21.55
N ASP A 130 4.71 -10.26 -22.07
CA ASP A 130 4.71 -9.87 -23.48
C ASP A 130 6.07 -9.27 -23.86
N LYS A 131 6.63 -8.39 -23.01
CA LYS A 131 7.93 -7.75 -23.24
C LYS A 131 9.11 -8.72 -23.17
N LEU A 132 9.05 -9.72 -22.29
CA LEU A 132 10.11 -10.70 -22.11
C LEU A 132 9.94 -11.96 -22.96
N GLY A 133 8.86 -12.06 -23.76
CA GLY A 133 8.58 -13.25 -24.56
C GLY A 133 8.26 -14.51 -23.74
N LEU A 134 7.67 -14.34 -22.55
CA LEU A 134 7.35 -15.41 -21.60
C LEU A 134 5.90 -15.90 -21.71
N ASP A 135 5.26 -15.74 -22.88
CA ASP A 135 3.83 -16.03 -23.09
C ASP A 135 3.39 -17.43 -22.66
N LYS A 136 4.28 -18.43 -22.75
CA LYS A 136 3.99 -19.82 -22.34
C LYS A 136 3.79 -19.97 -20.83
N LEU A 137 4.34 -19.04 -20.03
CA LEU A 137 4.27 -19.02 -18.57
C LEU A 137 3.23 -18.03 -18.05
N LYS A 138 2.70 -17.16 -18.91
CA LYS A 138 1.63 -16.21 -18.59
C LYS A 138 0.32 -16.97 -18.32
N PRO A 139 -0.29 -16.85 -17.12
CA PRO A 139 -1.61 -17.41 -16.87
C PRO A 139 -2.65 -16.83 -17.84
N LYS A 140 -3.59 -17.65 -18.32
CA LYS A 140 -4.56 -17.23 -19.34
C LYS A 140 -5.50 -16.13 -18.85
N GLU A 141 -5.79 -16.15 -17.55
CA GLU A 141 -6.64 -15.20 -16.85
C GLU A 141 -5.92 -13.88 -16.50
N LEU A 142 -4.59 -13.81 -16.62
CA LEU A 142 -3.84 -12.58 -16.38
C LEU A 142 -3.95 -11.67 -17.61
N LYS A 143 -4.96 -10.80 -17.58
CA LYS A 143 -5.23 -9.77 -18.58
C LYS A 143 -5.60 -8.47 -17.86
N ASP A 144 -5.56 -7.35 -18.56
CA ASP A 144 -6.11 -6.12 -18.01
C ASP A 144 -7.56 -6.32 -17.57
N LEU A 145 -7.91 -5.69 -16.45
CA LEU A 145 -9.29 -5.71 -15.94
C LEU A 145 -10.24 -5.17 -17.02
N PRO A 146 -11.45 -5.72 -17.14
CA PRO A 146 -12.44 -5.18 -18.06
C PRO A 146 -12.81 -3.74 -17.65
N HIS A 147 -13.38 -3.01 -18.59
CA HIS A 147 -14.00 -1.73 -18.26
C HIS A 147 -15.22 -1.96 -17.35
N PHE A 148 -15.26 -1.25 -16.22
CA PHE A 148 -16.42 -1.27 -15.32
C PHE A 148 -17.25 0.00 -15.49
N PRO A 149 -18.55 -0.03 -15.13
CA PRO A 149 -19.37 1.16 -15.19
C PRO A 149 -18.78 2.32 -14.35
N ARG A 150 -18.85 3.54 -14.89
CA ARG A 150 -18.32 4.79 -14.29
C ARG A 150 -16.81 4.88 -14.12
N ASP A 151 -16.05 3.95 -14.69
CA ASP A 151 -14.60 4.06 -14.77
C ASP A 151 -14.18 5.33 -15.52
N GLN A 152 -13.32 6.12 -14.88
CA GLN A 152 -12.65 7.27 -15.49
C GLN A 152 -11.14 7.07 -15.38
N ILE A 153 -10.71 5.88 -15.84
CA ILE A 153 -9.32 5.44 -15.74
C ILE A 153 -8.40 6.41 -16.48
N ARG A 154 -7.39 6.90 -15.78
CA ARG A 154 -6.35 7.77 -16.31
C ARG A 154 -5.11 6.94 -16.62
N ALA A 155 -4.49 7.19 -17.78
CA ALA A 155 -3.37 6.39 -18.28
C ALA A 155 -2.16 6.47 -17.34
N GLU A 156 -1.95 7.62 -16.70
CA GLU A 156 -0.87 7.86 -15.75
C GLU A 156 -0.98 7.04 -14.46
N PHE A 157 -2.14 6.48 -14.12
CA PHE A 157 -2.36 5.65 -12.92
C PHE A 157 -2.70 4.20 -13.27
N SER A 158 -2.33 3.73 -14.46
CA SER A 158 -2.77 2.44 -14.97
C SER A 158 -1.70 1.64 -15.68
N GLY A 159 -1.86 0.32 -15.70
CA GLY A 159 -0.93 -0.62 -16.33
C GLY A 159 0.39 -0.74 -15.56
N GLY A 160 1.49 -0.88 -16.30
CA GLY A 160 2.82 -1.15 -15.75
C GLY A 160 3.18 -2.62 -15.75
N ASP A 161 4.46 -2.94 -15.68
CA ASP A 161 4.97 -4.32 -15.79
C ASP A 161 5.20 -4.97 -14.43
N ILE A 162 5.72 -4.20 -13.45
CA ILE A 162 6.04 -4.68 -12.11
C ILE A 162 5.38 -3.77 -11.09
N CYS A 163 4.77 -4.34 -10.05
CA CYS A 163 4.36 -3.62 -8.85
C CYS A 163 5.26 -3.97 -7.65
N ILE A 164 5.52 -2.97 -6.81
CA ILE A 164 6.13 -3.11 -5.48
C ILE A 164 5.15 -2.53 -4.47
N GLN A 165 4.71 -3.36 -3.53
CA GLN A 165 3.98 -2.94 -2.35
C GLN A 165 4.94 -2.94 -1.16
N ALA A 166 5.32 -1.75 -0.67
CA ALA A 166 6.07 -1.62 0.58
C ALA A 166 5.14 -1.11 1.68
N CYS A 167 4.97 -1.88 2.75
CA CYS A 167 4.14 -1.49 3.89
C CYS A 167 4.96 -1.51 5.17
N SER A 168 4.79 -0.49 6.01
CA SER A 168 5.50 -0.31 7.29
C SER A 168 4.68 0.59 8.20
N ASP A 169 4.93 0.52 9.51
CA ASP A 169 4.36 1.47 10.48
C ASP A 169 5.08 2.83 10.49
N ASP A 170 6.18 2.94 9.74
CA ASP A 170 6.84 4.21 9.44
C ASP A 170 6.86 4.47 7.91
N PRO A 171 6.37 5.63 7.44
CA PRO A 171 6.27 5.92 6.01
C PRO A 171 7.64 6.15 5.35
N GLN A 172 8.65 6.61 6.10
CA GLN A 172 10.00 6.84 5.61
C GLN A 172 10.74 5.52 5.39
N VAL A 173 10.51 4.51 6.24
CA VAL A 173 11.01 3.14 6.05
C VAL A 173 10.41 2.51 4.78
N ALA A 174 9.10 2.63 4.56
CA ALA A 174 8.46 2.13 3.35
C ALA A 174 9.02 2.80 2.08
N PHE A 175 9.21 4.13 2.12
CA PHE A 175 9.80 4.90 1.02
C PHE A 175 11.25 4.49 0.73
N HIS A 176 12.10 4.42 1.78
CA HIS A 176 13.51 4.03 1.72
C HIS A 176 13.69 2.70 0.99
N ALA A 177 12.85 1.72 1.33
CA ALA A 177 12.94 0.39 0.75
C ALA A 177 12.72 0.42 -0.77
N VAL A 178 11.65 1.07 -1.22
CA VAL A 178 11.37 1.19 -2.67
C VAL A 178 12.43 2.01 -3.39
N ARG A 179 12.91 3.10 -2.78
CA ARG A 179 13.97 3.93 -3.36
C ARG A 179 15.25 3.14 -3.60
N ASN A 180 15.67 2.29 -2.64
CA ASN A 180 16.86 1.45 -2.79
C ASN A 180 16.70 0.41 -3.91
N LEU A 181 15.54 -0.24 -4.00
CA LEU A 181 15.24 -1.23 -5.04
C LEU A 181 15.23 -0.60 -6.43
N VAL A 182 14.55 0.54 -6.62
CA VAL A 182 14.51 1.24 -7.91
C VAL A 182 15.87 1.78 -8.30
N ARG A 183 16.64 2.32 -7.34
CA ARG A 183 17.96 2.90 -7.62
C ARG A 183 18.93 1.88 -8.22
N VAL A 184 18.94 0.66 -7.69
CA VAL A 184 19.83 -0.40 -8.22
C VAL A 184 19.35 -0.96 -9.55
N ALA A 185 18.04 -0.88 -9.83
CA ALA A 185 17.42 -1.34 -11.07
C ALA A 185 17.25 -0.27 -12.16
N ARG A 186 17.85 0.93 -11.99
CA ARG A 186 17.61 2.10 -12.87
C ARG A 186 17.92 1.88 -14.35
N LEU A 187 18.70 0.85 -14.69
CA LEU A 187 19.05 0.49 -16.07
C LEU A 187 18.08 -0.54 -16.69
N GLN A 188 17.11 -1.02 -15.91
CA GLN A 188 16.14 -2.04 -16.34
C GLN A 188 14.70 -1.52 -16.29
N VAL A 189 14.40 -0.58 -15.38
CA VAL A 189 13.05 -0.08 -15.12
C VAL A 189 12.92 1.44 -15.16
N THR A 190 11.72 1.94 -15.42
CA THR A 190 11.30 3.33 -15.22
C THR A 190 10.12 3.37 -14.26
N MET A 191 10.08 4.36 -13.37
CA MET A 191 8.94 4.57 -12.46
C MET A 191 7.75 5.10 -13.25
N LYS A 192 6.66 4.34 -13.29
CA LYS A 192 5.44 4.71 -14.01
C LYS A 192 4.54 5.59 -13.16
N TRP A 193 4.18 5.09 -11.99
CA TRP A 193 3.42 5.84 -11.01
C TRP A 193 3.63 5.27 -9.61
N SER A 194 3.35 6.08 -8.61
CA SER A 194 3.41 5.67 -7.21
C SER A 194 2.25 6.27 -6.44
N GLN A 195 1.92 5.64 -5.32
CA GLN A 195 0.92 6.15 -4.39
C GLN A 195 1.36 5.85 -2.96
N MET A 196 1.53 6.91 -2.18
CA MET A 196 1.61 6.80 -0.72
C MET A 196 0.21 6.67 -0.15
N GLY A 197 0.08 5.88 0.91
CA GLY A 197 -1.17 5.74 1.62
C GLY A 197 -0.97 5.49 3.11
N PHE A 198 -2.06 5.60 3.85
CA PHE A 198 -2.08 5.46 5.30
C PHE A 198 -3.38 4.82 5.79
N ASN A 199 -3.26 4.20 6.95
CA ASN A 199 -4.32 3.79 7.84
C ASN A 199 -3.99 4.33 9.22
N SER A 200 -5.02 4.64 10.01
CA SER A 200 -4.85 5.09 11.39
C SER A 200 -5.76 4.27 12.28
N PHE A 201 -5.17 3.67 13.31
CA PHE A 201 -5.85 2.84 14.29
C PHE A 201 -4.99 2.77 15.57
N MET A 202 -5.65 2.46 16.68
CA MET A 202 -5.00 2.14 17.94
C MET A 202 -5.21 0.65 18.22
N ASN A 203 -4.21 -0.01 18.80
CA ASN A 203 -4.28 -1.43 19.16
C ASN A 203 -4.72 -2.30 17.96
N SER A 204 -5.76 -3.11 18.16
CA SER A 204 -6.32 -4.01 17.15
C SER A 204 -7.64 -3.50 16.55
N ASP A 205 -7.94 -2.21 16.66
CA ASP A 205 -9.16 -1.63 16.13
C ASP A 205 -9.16 -1.64 14.60
N THR A 206 -10.33 -1.90 14.00
CA THR A 206 -10.51 -1.77 12.54
C THR A 206 -10.29 -0.30 12.13
N PRO A 207 -9.39 -0.01 11.18
CA PRO A 207 -9.12 1.35 10.73
C PRO A 207 -10.35 1.96 10.07
N ARG A 208 -10.39 3.30 10.02
CA ARG A 208 -11.39 4.04 9.26
C ARG A 208 -10.83 4.55 7.94
N ASN A 209 -11.65 4.52 6.88
CA ASN A 209 -11.36 5.21 5.62
C ASN A 209 -11.77 6.70 5.70
N LEU A 210 -11.52 7.46 4.64
CA LEU A 210 -11.78 8.92 4.62
C LEU A 210 -13.26 9.30 4.57
N PHE A 211 -14.17 8.37 4.29
CA PHE A 211 -15.61 8.56 4.52
C PHE A 211 -16.02 8.39 6.00
N GLY A 212 -15.06 8.01 6.85
CA GLY A 212 -15.26 7.83 8.28
C GLY A 212 -15.83 6.47 8.67
N PHE A 213 -15.92 5.51 7.75
CA PHE A 213 -16.42 4.16 8.02
C PHE A 213 -15.27 3.22 8.39
N LYS A 214 -15.54 2.27 9.30
CA LYS A 214 -14.61 1.17 9.57
C LYS A 214 -14.45 0.32 8.31
N ASP A 215 -13.21 0.05 7.93
CA ASP A 215 -12.87 -0.64 6.68
C ASP A 215 -11.90 -1.80 6.95
N GLY A 216 -12.29 -3.00 6.52
CA GLY A 216 -11.55 -4.24 6.78
C GLY A 216 -12.19 -5.19 7.80
N THR A 217 -13.38 -4.88 8.30
CA THR A 217 -14.13 -5.71 9.29
C THR A 217 -14.25 -7.17 8.88
N ILE A 218 -14.70 -7.43 7.65
CA ILE A 218 -14.89 -8.79 7.11
C ILE A 218 -13.85 -9.00 6.01
N ASN A 219 -12.84 -9.79 6.34
CA ASN A 219 -11.81 -10.29 5.45
C ASN A 219 -11.56 -11.77 5.79
N PRO A 220 -11.19 -12.61 4.81
CA PRO A 220 -10.85 -14.01 5.07
C PRO A 220 -9.64 -14.10 6.01
N LYS A 221 -9.65 -15.09 6.92
CA LYS A 221 -8.60 -15.32 7.92
C LYS A 221 -8.26 -16.80 8.05
N GLY A 222 -7.05 -17.10 8.53
CA GLY A 222 -6.59 -18.48 8.78
C GLY A 222 -6.74 -19.38 7.55
N ASP A 223 -7.27 -20.58 7.74
CA ASP A 223 -7.43 -21.61 6.71
C ASP A 223 -8.33 -21.18 5.53
N GLU A 224 -9.13 -20.13 5.68
CA GLU A 224 -9.92 -19.59 4.57
C GLU A 224 -9.03 -18.98 3.47
N LEU A 225 -7.85 -18.48 3.83
CA LEU A 225 -6.89 -17.89 2.87
C LEU A 225 -6.45 -18.92 1.81
N ASP A 226 -6.30 -20.19 2.18
CA ASP A 226 -5.95 -21.28 1.24
C ASP A 226 -7.03 -21.55 0.18
N LYS A 227 -8.27 -21.14 0.46
CA LYS A 227 -9.40 -21.26 -0.46
C LYS A 227 -9.53 -20.00 -1.33
N VAL A 228 -9.31 -18.82 -0.74
CA VAL A 228 -9.67 -17.53 -1.34
C VAL A 228 -8.50 -16.82 -2.03
N VAL A 229 -7.29 -16.94 -1.51
CA VAL A 229 -6.15 -16.09 -1.86
C VAL A 229 -5.08 -16.85 -2.64
N TRP A 230 -4.65 -18.01 -2.15
CA TRP A 230 -3.44 -18.65 -2.65
C TRP A 230 -3.66 -19.48 -3.92
N ILE A 231 -2.81 -19.23 -4.92
CA ILE A 231 -2.67 -20.04 -6.12
C ILE A 231 -2.02 -21.37 -5.74
N LYS A 232 -2.49 -22.47 -6.36
CA LYS A 232 -2.00 -23.83 -6.14
C LYS A 232 -1.44 -24.40 -7.44
N GLY A 233 -0.19 -24.81 -7.42
CA GLY A 233 0.54 -25.41 -8.54
C GLY A 233 1.03 -24.43 -9.59
N GLY A 234 1.81 -24.95 -10.54
CA GLY A 234 2.39 -24.18 -11.65
C GLY A 234 3.49 -23.21 -11.20
N ALA A 235 3.83 -22.26 -12.08
CA ALA A 235 4.93 -21.32 -11.85
C ALA A 235 4.63 -20.27 -10.76
N PHE A 236 3.37 -20.15 -10.33
CA PHE A 236 2.92 -19.19 -9.31
C PHE A 236 2.36 -19.89 -8.07
N ASP A 237 2.77 -21.14 -7.79
CA ASP A 237 2.39 -21.82 -6.55
C ASP A 237 2.76 -20.96 -5.33
N GLY A 238 1.82 -20.82 -4.40
CA GLY A 238 1.97 -19.92 -3.24
C GLY A 238 1.84 -18.43 -3.55
N GLY A 239 1.65 -18.04 -4.81
CA GLY A 239 1.34 -16.67 -5.23
C GLY A 239 -0.14 -16.31 -5.09
N THR A 240 -0.51 -15.14 -5.59
CA THR A 240 -1.89 -14.62 -5.61
C THR A 240 -2.05 -13.61 -6.74
N TYR A 241 -3.26 -13.40 -7.24
CA TYR A 241 -3.55 -12.20 -8.03
C TYR A 241 -3.77 -11.01 -7.10
N MET A 242 -3.28 -9.85 -7.52
CA MET A 242 -3.45 -8.55 -6.88
C MET A 242 -4.24 -7.64 -7.83
N ALA A 243 -5.42 -7.21 -7.42
CA ALA A 243 -6.16 -6.14 -8.12
C ALA A 243 -5.93 -4.83 -7.38
N VAL A 244 -5.60 -3.77 -8.12
CA VAL A 244 -5.33 -2.44 -7.59
C VAL A 244 -6.22 -1.43 -8.26
N ARG A 245 -6.90 -0.60 -7.46
CA ARG A 245 -7.71 0.52 -7.94
C ARG A 245 -7.33 1.77 -7.16
N LYS A 246 -6.93 2.83 -7.85
CA LYS A 246 -6.86 4.17 -7.25
C LYS A 246 -8.25 4.78 -7.37
N ILE A 247 -8.91 4.94 -6.22
CA ILE A 247 -10.30 5.40 -6.13
C ILE A 247 -10.31 6.78 -5.50
N GLN A 248 -10.68 7.79 -6.28
CA GLN A 248 -10.88 9.15 -5.80
C GLN A 248 -12.20 9.24 -5.03
N MET A 249 -12.20 9.90 -3.89
CA MET A 249 -13.40 10.16 -3.09
C MET A 249 -13.83 11.62 -3.24
N HIS A 250 -15.13 11.84 -3.50
CA HIS A 250 -15.75 13.16 -3.59
C HIS A 250 -16.22 13.61 -2.20
N LEU A 251 -15.26 13.98 -1.36
CA LEU A 251 -15.47 14.25 0.08
C LEU A 251 -16.46 15.40 0.32
N GLU A 252 -16.43 16.45 -0.50
CA GLU A 252 -17.33 17.61 -0.34
C GLU A 252 -18.80 17.24 -0.62
N THR A 253 -19.04 16.35 -1.57
CA THR A 253 -20.38 15.80 -1.86
C THR A 253 -20.81 14.86 -0.73
N TRP A 254 -19.90 14.02 -0.26
CA TRP A 254 -20.14 13.08 0.84
C TRP A 254 -20.52 13.76 2.16
N ASP A 255 -19.79 14.81 2.53
CA ASP A 255 -19.97 15.53 3.80
C ASP A 255 -21.30 16.30 3.86
N ARG A 256 -21.94 16.55 2.71
CA ARG A 256 -23.27 17.15 2.60
C ARG A 256 -24.41 16.13 2.68
N THR A 257 -24.09 14.83 2.67
CA THR A 257 -25.06 13.74 2.79
C THR A 257 -25.39 13.50 4.26
N HIS A 258 -26.68 13.44 4.61
CA HIS A 258 -27.10 13.17 5.99
C HIS A 258 -26.66 11.77 6.45
N LEU A 259 -26.44 11.60 7.76
CA LEU A 259 -25.88 10.36 8.33
C LEU A 259 -26.65 9.09 7.93
N LYS A 260 -27.98 9.14 7.89
CA LYS A 260 -28.78 8.00 7.42
C LYS A 260 -28.43 7.62 5.97
N GLY A 261 -28.29 8.61 5.08
CA GLY A 261 -27.92 8.38 3.68
C GLY A 261 -26.52 7.77 3.57
N GLN A 262 -25.57 8.25 4.38
CA GLN A 262 -24.24 7.65 4.47
C GLN A 262 -24.29 6.19 4.94
N ASN A 263 -25.06 5.89 5.99
CA ASN A 263 -25.23 4.52 6.48
C ASN A 263 -25.95 3.62 5.46
N ASP A 264 -26.98 4.14 4.77
CA ASP A 264 -27.69 3.42 3.71
C ASP A 264 -26.75 3.11 2.53
N THR A 265 -25.86 4.04 2.16
CA THR A 265 -24.88 3.86 1.09
C THR A 265 -23.91 2.72 1.39
N PHE A 266 -23.36 2.66 2.61
CA PHE A 266 -22.47 1.56 3.00
C PHE A 266 -23.23 0.26 3.31
N GLY A 267 -24.40 0.36 3.94
CA GLY A 267 -25.10 -0.78 4.52
C GLY A 267 -24.64 -1.16 5.93
N ARG A 268 -23.94 -0.25 6.62
CA ARG A 268 -23.50 -0.37 8.01
C ARG A 268 -23.66 0.96 8.74
N PHE A 269 -23.65 0.94 10.07
CA PHE A 269 -23.61 2.16 10.86
C PHE A 269 -22.20 2.73 10.93
N ARG A 270 -22.03 4.02 10.60
CA ARG A 270 -20.71 4.68 10.59
C ARG A 270 -20.00 4.60 11.93
N ASP A 271 -20.71 4.80 13.03
CA ASP A 271 -20.14 4.88 14.39
C ASP A 271 -19.61 3.53 14.89
N SER A 272 -20.47 2.51 14.90
CA SER A 272 -20.19 1.18 15.45
C SER A 272 -19.54 0.23 14.44
N GLY A 273 -19.87 0.41 13.16
CA GLY A 273 -19.59 -0.54 12.08
C GLY A 273 -20.57 -1.71 12.03
N ALA A 274 -21.60 -1.76 12.88
CA ALA A 274 -22.59 -2.85 12.88
C ALA A 274 -23.42 -2.84 11.58
N PRO A 275 -23.84 -4.02 11.07
CA PRO A 275 -24.79 -4.09 9.96
C PRO A 275 -26.20 -3.71 10.42
N TYR A 276 -27.07 -3.42 9.46
CA TYR A 276 -28.51 -3.27 9.72
C TYR A 276 -29.06 -4.57 10.33
N GLY A 277 -29.72 -4.46 11.49
CA GLY A 277 -30.21 -5.62 12.26
C GLY A 277 -29.19 -6.24 13.22
N GLY A 278 -27.91 -5.86 13.14
CA GLY A 278 -26.86 -6.27 14.08
C GLY A 278 -26.66 -5.28 15.25
N LYS A 279 -25.83 -5.68 16.21
CA LYS A 279 -25.44 -4.88 17.39
C LYS A 279 -23.95 -4.55 17.42
N ALA A 280 -23.10 -5.42 16.87
CA ALA A 280 -21.65 -5.29 16.88
C ALA A 280 -21.05 -5.28 15.47
N GLU A 281 -19.83 -4.76 15.36
CA GLU A 281 -19.10 -4.63 14.09
C GLU A 281 -19.00 -5.97 13.34
N PHE A 282 -18.67 -7.04 14.05
CA PHE A 282 -18.43 -8.37 13.49
C PHE A 282 -19.70 -9.22 13.33
N ASP A 283 -20.87 -8.66 13.60
CA ASP A 283 -22.13 -9.35 13.28
C ASP A 283 -22.27 -9.50 11.76
N GLU A 284 -22.86 -10.63 11.34
CA GLU A 284 -23.10 -10.90 9.93
C GLU A 284 -24.21 -10.00 9.39
N ALA A 285 -23.97 -9.39 8.22
CA ALA A 285 -25.00 -8.67 7.49
C ALA A 285 -25.94 -9.67 6.81
N ASP A 286 -27.24 -9.60 7.11
CA ASP A 286 -28.26 -10.38 6.41
C ASP A 286 -28.60 -9.75 5.06
N ILE A 287 -28.64 -10.55 3.99
CA ILE A 287 -29.06 -10.16 2.64
C ILE A 287 -30.30 -10.93 2.18
N GLY A 288 -30.99 -11.63 3.09
CA GLY A 288 -32.24 -12.33 2.84
C GLY A 288 -33.40 -11.39 2.52
N SER A 289 -34.55 -11.97 2.14
CA SER A 289 -35.71 -11.24 1.61
C SER A 289 -36.34 -10.22 2.57
N ASN A 290 -36.11 -10.35 3.88
CA ASN A 290 -36.67 -9.47 4.92
C ASN A 290 -35.61 -8.57 5.57
N THR A 291 -34.44 -8.45 4.96
CA THR A 291 -33.35 -7.65 5.54
C THR A 291 -33.71 -6.16 5.57
N PRO A 292 -33.39 -5.43 6.66
CA PRO A 292 -33.46 -3.97 6.69
C PRO A 292 -32.32 -3.30 5.90
N LEU A 293 -31.36 -4.07 5.38
CA LEU A 293 -30.24 -3.60 4.58
C LEU A 293 -30.70 -3.15 3.18
N PRO A 294 -30.40 -1.92 2.73
CA PRO A 294 -30.76 -1.49 1.37
C PRO A 294 -30.11 -2.39 0.31
N ALA A 295 -30.91 -2.84 -0.67
CA ALA A 295 -30.47 -3.75 -1.72
C ALA A 295 -29.42 -3.14 -2.68
N ASP A 296 -29.32 -1.82 -2.69
CA ASP A 296 -28.36 -1.00 -3.45
C ASP A 296 -27.19 -0.49 -2.58
N SER A 297 -27.08 -0.95 -1.33
CA SER A 297 -25.95 -0.64 -0.46
C SER A 297 -24.69 -1.43 -0.84
N HIS A 298 -23.53 -0.83 -0.60
CA HIS A 298 -22.23 -1.41 -0.93
C HIS A 298 -22.02 -2.81 -0.32
N VAL A 299 -22.41 -3.01 0.95
CA VAL A 299 -22.30 -4.32 1.62
C VAL A 299 -23.27 -5.35 1.04
N PHE A 300 -24.51 -4.96 0.71
CA PHE A 300 -25.47 -5.88 0.11
C PHE A 300 -24.96 -6.39 -1.23
N LEU A 301 -24.55 -5.48 -2.11
CA LEU A 301 -24.07 -5.79 -3.46
C LEU A 301 -22.75 -6.57 -3.45
N SER A 302 -21.83 -6.22 -2.55
CA SER A 302 -20.58 -6.96 -2.39
C SER A 302 -20.83 -8.40 -1.95
N LYS A 303 -21.79 -8.63 -1.03
CA LYS A 303 -22.12 -9.96 -0.52
C LYS A 303 -22.93 -10.78 -1.53
N SER A 304 -23.78 -10.15 -2.33
CA SER A 304 -24.59 -10.83 -3.36
C SER A 304 -23.78 -11.38 -4.53
N ALA A 305 -22.54 -10.90 -4.71
CA ALA A 305 -21.60 -11.45 -5.70
C ALA A 305 -21.15 -12.89 -5.39
N ASP A 306 -21.46 -13.42 -4.20
CA ASP A 306 -21.19 -14.80 -3.74
C ASP A 306 -19.74 -15.25 -4.00
N THR A 307 -18.80 -14.35 -3.72
CA THR A 307 -17.37 -14.61 -3.82
C THR A 307 -16.62 -13.76 -2.81
N LYS A 308 -15.38 -14.13 -2.52
CA LYS A 308 -14.56 -13.48 -1.50
C LYS A 308 -13.23 -13.03 -2.08
N ILE A 309 -12.70 -11.97 -1.51
CA ILE A 309 -11.36 -11.43 -1.76
C ILE A 309 -10.77 -11.00 -0.41
N LEU A 310 -9.45 -10.95 -0.32
CA LEU A 310 -8.76 -10.34 0.82
C LEU A 310 -8.47 -8.87 0.50
N ARG A 311 -9.18 -7.92 1.12
CA ARG A 311 -8.94 -6.49 0.92
C ARG A 311 -7.84 -5.99 1.85
N ARG A 312 -6.93 -5.19 1.32
CA ARG A 312 -5.77 -4.63 2.04
C ARG A 312 -5.50 -3.19 1.60
N SER A 313 -6.54 -2.38 1.71
CA SER A 313 -6.57 -1.02 1.19
C SER A 313 -5.97 0.01 2.15
N TYR A 314 -5.57 1.15 1.60
CA TYR A 314 -5.04 2.29 2.34
C TYR A 314 -5.71 3.57 1.87
N SER A 315 -6.02 4.47 2.80
CA SER A 315 -6.42 5.83 2.41
C SER A 315 -5.25 6.57 1.77
N TYR A 316 -5.51 7.54 0.91
CA TYR A 316 -4.49 8.47 0.44
C TYR A 316 -4.99 9.90 0.48
N ALA A 317 -4.06 10.84 0.70
CA ALA A 317 -4.29 12.28 0.63
C ALA A 317 -3.04 12.93 0.02
N SER A 318 -3.13 13.28 -1.26
CA SER A 318 -2.02 13.68 -2.11
C SER A 318 -2.01 15.19 -2.43
N GLY A 319 -2.87 15.96 -1.75
CA GLY A 319 -2.96 17.42 -1.91
C GLY A 319 -4.28 17.82 -2.58
N VAL A 320 -4.19 18.61 -3.64
CA VAL A 320 -5.34 19.21 -4.33
C VAL A 320 -5.33 18.77 -5.79
N GLU A 321 -6.48 18.31 -6.29
CA GLU A 321 -6.67 18.01 -7.72
C GLU A 321 -6.80 19.33 -8.50
N PRO A 322 -5.83 19.67 -9.36
CA PRO A 322 -5.79 20.98 -10.02
C PRO A 322 -6.99 21.26 -10.92
N LYS A 323 -7.66 20.23 -11.45
CA LYS A 323 -8.81 20.42 -12.36
C LYS A 323 -10.12 20.74 -11.63
N THR A 324 -10.33 20.16 -10.45
CA THR A 324 -11.60 20.28 -9.71
C THR A 324 -11.49 21.18 -8.48
N ASN A 325 -10.27 21.51 -8.05
CA ASN A 325 -10.00 22.22 -6.80
C ASN A 325 -10.60 21.51 -5.56
N GLN A 326 -10.69 20.18 -5.63
CA GLN A 326 -11.08 19.30 -4.53
C GLN A 326 -9.84 18.62 -3.96
N PHE A 327 -9.99 17.98 -2.80
CA PHE A 327 -8.93 17.13 -2.26
C PHE A 327 -8.58 16.00 -3.25
N ASP A 328 -7.28 15.85 -3.58
CA ASP A 328 -6.78 14.62 -4.21
C ASP A 328 -6.65 13.57 -3.12
N ALA A 329 -7.78 12.99 -2.74
CA ALA A 329 -7.88 12.05 -1.63
C ALA A 329 -8.82 10.90 -1.99
N GLY A 330 -8.60 9.76 -1.35
CA GLY A 330 -9.46 8.61 -1.53
C GLY A 330 -8.86 7.33 -1.00
N LEU A 331 -9.07 6.22 -1.72
CA LEU A 331 -8.64 4.89 -1.35
C LEU A 331 -7.73 4.30 -2.43
N LEU A 332 -6.52 3.91 -2.05
CA LEU A 332 -5.73 2.94 -2.78
C LEU A 332 -6.28 1.56 -2.42
N PHE A 333 -7.26 1.11 -3.20
CA PHE A 333 -7.85 -0.20 -3.03
C PHE A 333 -6.89 -1.26 -3.54
N ILE A 334 -6.58 -2.24 -2.70
CA ILE A 334 -5.79 -3.41 -3.07
C ILE A 334 -6.56 -4.64 -2.59
N SER A 335 -6.71 -5.63 -3.46
CA SER A 335 -7.23 -6.93 -3.07
C SER A 335 -6.37 -8.08 -3.56
N PHE A 336 -6.38 -9.17 -2.80
CA PHE A 336 -5.74 -10.42 -3.12
C PHE A 336 -6.76 -11.52 -3.30
N GLN A 337 -6.58 -12.31 -4.36
CA GLN A 337 -7.49 -13.37 -4.73
C GLN A 337 -6.79 -14.46 -5.54
N LYS A 338 -7.33 -15.68 -5.46
CA LYS A 338 -6.82 -16.84 -6.18
C LYS A 338 -7.03 -16.74 -7.69
N THR A 339 -8.07 -16.03 -8.13
CA THR A 339 -8.37 -15.76 -9.55
C THR A 339 -8.87 -14.32 -9.74
N PRO A 340 -8.54 -13.62 -10.83
CA PRO A 340 -9.04 -12.26 -11.10
C PRO A 340 -10.56 -12.17 -11.15
N GLU A 341 -11.23 -13.26 -11.55
CA GLU A 341 -12.68 -13.37 -11.64
C GLU A 341 -13.39 -13.01 -10.32
N GLN A 342 -12.77 -13.29 -9.16
CA GLN A 342 -13.36 -12.95 -7.85
C GLN A 342 -13.54 -11.44 -7.70
N PHE A 343 -12.52 -10.65 -8.06
CA PHE A 343 -12.61 -9.19 -8.04
C PHE A 343 -13.59 -8.68 -9.10
N ILE A 344 -13.52 -9.23 -10.32
CA ILE A 344 -14.37 -8.81 -11.45
C ILE A 344 -15.86 -9.01 -11.12
N LYS A 345 -16.23 -10.14 -10.53
CA LYS A 345 -17.62 -10.42 -10.10
C LYS A 345 -18.11 -9.42 -9.06
N ILE A 346 -17.32 -9.14 -8.04
CA ILE A 346 -17.68 -8.16 -7.01
C ILE A 346 -17.85 -6.78 -7.64
N GLN A 347 -16.86 -6.31 -8.41
CA GLN A 347 -16.92 -4.99 -9.05
C GLN A 347 -18.10 -4.87 -10.02
N ASN A 348 -18.47 -5.92 -10.75
CA ASN A 348 -19.65 -5.93 -11.60
C ASN A 348 -20.97 -5.88 -10.81
N ALA A 349 -21.03 -6.53 -9.63
CA ALA A 349 -22.19 -6.45 -8.75
C ALA A 349 -22.37 -5.04 -8.14
N LEU A 350 -21.26 -4.36 -7.83
CA LEU A 350 -21.29 -2.94 -7.45
C LEU A 350 -21.78 -2.07 -8.61
N GLY A 351 -21.21 -2.30 -9.80
CA GLY A 351 -21.75 -1.88 -11.10
C GLY A 351 -22.39 -0.50 -11.13
N ASN A 352 -23.52 -0.34 -11.84
CA ASN A 352 -24.23 0.94 -11.94
C ASN A 352 -25.16 1.24 -10.76
N VAL A 353 -25.40 0.26 -9.88
CA VAL A 353 -26.48 0.30 -8.89
C VAL A 353 -26.00 0.64 -7.49
N ASP A 354 -24.72 0.45 -7.19
CA ASP A 354 -24.16 0.82 -5.89
C ASP A 354 -24.27 2.33 -5.66
N ARG A 355 -24.91 2.71 -4.55
CA ARG A 355 -25.01 4.11 -4.12
C ARG A 355 -23.65 4.77 -3.94
N MET A 356 -22.62 4.00 -3.58
CA MET A 356 -21.28 4.53 -3.36
C MET A 356 -20.71 5.21 -4.61
N ASN A 357 -21.15 4.79 -5.80
CA ASN A 357 -20.72 5.34 -7.07
C ASN A 357 -21.07 6.83 -7.29
N GLU A 358 -21.93 7.42 -6.47
CA GLU A 358 -22.15 8.88 -6.47
C GLU A 358 -20.96 9.64 -5.86
N TYR A 359 -20.23 8.98 -4.94
CA TYR A 359 -19.21 9.60 -4.11
C TYR A 359 -17.79 9.16 -4.48
N ILE A 360 -17.62 8.24 -5.41
CA ILE A 360 -16.31 7.76 -5.83
C ILE A 360 -16.14 7.77 -7.34
N THR A 361 -14.88 7.90 -7.77
CA THR A 361 -14.47 7.65 -9.15
C THR A 361 -13.24 6.75 -9.15
N HIS A 362 -13.30 5.65 -9.90
CA HIS A 362 -12.10 4.85 -10.18
C HIS A 362 -11.25 5.58 -11.22
N ILE A 363 -10.03 5.99 -10.85
CA ILE A 363 -9.12 6.77 -11.70
C ILE A 363 -7.84 6.04 -12.07
N GLY A 364 -7.51 4.93 -11.40
CA GLY A 364 -6.35 4.11 -11.71
C GLY A 364 -6.66 2.62 -11.56
N SER A 365 -5.96 1.79 -12.33
CA SER A 365 -6.22 0.34 -12.41
C SER A 365 -4.97 -0.47 -12.69
N GLY A 366 -4.82 -1.60 -12.00
CA GLY A 366 -3.80 -2.60 -12.31
C GLY A 366 -4.24 -4.00 -11.90
N LEU A 367 -3.84 -5.00 -12.68
CA LEU A 367 -3.90 -6.41 -12.30
C LEU A 367 -2.50 -7.00 -12.39
N PHE A 368 -2.04 -7.55 -11.28
CA PHE A 368 -0.74 -8.18 -11.17
C PHE A 368 -0.92 -9.61 -10.65
N ILE A 369 0.00 -10.50 -10.99
CA ILE A 369 0.20 -11.77 -10.31
C ILE A 369 1.44 -11.66 -9.42
N CYS A 370 1.24 -11.80 -8.12
CA CYS A 370 2.32 -11.83 -7.14
C CYS A 370 2.99 -13.19 -7.15
N PHE A 371 4.33 -13.20 -7.10
CA PHE A 371 5.10 -14.45 -6.99
C PHE A 371 4.76 -15.20 -5.70
N GLY A 372 5.08 -16.50 -5.68
CA GLY A 372 5.24 -17.24 -4.41
C GLY A 372 6.34 -16.62 -3.54
N GLY A 373 6.41 -17.06 -2.29
CA GLY A 373 7.49 -16.64 -1.40
C GLY A 373 8.84 -17.26 -1.80
N VAL A 374 9.92 -16.74 -1.20
CA VAL A 374 11.29 -17.20 -1.44
C VAL A 374 11.68 -18.22 -0.37
N SER A 375 12.14 -19.40 -0.75
CA SER A 375 12.42 -20.49 0.21
C SER A 375 13.75 -20.36 0.96
N GLY A 376 14.68 -19.53 0.47
CA GLY A 376 16.00 -19.32 1.06
C GLY A 376 17.14 -19.42 0.05
N ASP A 377 18.25 -20.05 0.44
CA ASP A 377 19.49 -20.08 -0.33
C ASP A 377 19.31 -20.59 -1.77
N GLY A 378 19.80 -19.79 -2.73
CA GLY A 378 19.72 -20.10 -4.16
C GLY A 378 18.35 -19.84 -4.79
N ASP A 379 17.33 -19.47 -4.02
CA ASP A 379 16.03 -19.02 -4.51
C ASP A 379 15.94 -17.50 -4.58
N TYR A 380 15.06 -16.98 -5.45
CA TYR A 380 14.86 -15.55 -5.63
C TYR A 380 13.48 -15.23 -6.19
N LEU A 381 13.04 -13.99 -6.03
CA LEU A 381 11.76 -13.49 -6.54
C LEU A 381 11.60 -13.79 -8.04
N GLY A 382 10.50 -14.46 -8.41
CA GLY A 382 10.19 -14.77 -9.81
C GLY A 382 11.08 -15.85 -10.45
N ARG A 383 11.90 -16.58 -9.68
CA ARG A 383 12.74 -17.68 -10.19
C ARG A 383 11.97 -18.67 -11.06
N SER A 384 10.78 -19.07 -10.60
CA SER A 384 9.92 -20.05 -11.29
C SER A 384 9.55 -19.68 -12.72
N ILE A 385 9.61 -18.39 -13.10
CA ILE A 385 9.32 -17.93 -14.46
C ILE A 385 10.55 -17.40 -15.22
N LEU A 386 11.65 -17.10 -14.52
CA LEU A 386 12.88 -16.56 -15.12
C LEU A 386 14.01 -17.59 -15.23
N GLY A 387 13.88 -18.75 -14.60
CA GLY A 387 14.84 -19.87 -14.63
C GLY A 387 15.91 -19.78 -13.57
#